data_AF-A0AAU9W390-F1
#
_entry.id   AF-A0AAU9W390-F1
#
_cell.length_a   1.000
_cell.length_b   1.000
_cell.length_c   1.000
_cell.angle_alpha   90.00
_cell.angle_beta   90.00
_cell.angle_gamma   90.00
#
_symmetry.space_group_name_H-M   'P 1'
#
loop_
_entity.id
_entity.type
_entity.pdbx_description
1 polymer ?
#
loop_
_entity_poly.entity_id
_entity_poly.type
_entity_poly.pdbx_seq_one_letter_code
_entity_poly.pdbx_strand_id
1 'polypeptide(L)'
;MERSTIAEEKGSKNINPDLTSIEMRRWLVVGIFLHNVLIPSVREKINKVMPEYYKRMSERYQLDRQTFGQHKERLGGVKVNYESINNNKDIECPNPSSQYDYRVKDPVSLAKLFMEPRMAKFSAFDDEFEASATLAVLAGVEEFERNVRSVARSLNAVVRVPWAHPIFCVWTDKKYEDCFRTMKLLVQKFFQSEDQKGILVKLEFWKTQGLKICLGNPLDDVLYNNLRKEVEALWDMLTKYQETTGVETKRICQTLDLFRREVHEAFIKLRDKQSCLEQGCLEMERGLKEYLRSEMQKFEQRFSRFENSVHERIDGLDGKIAKLSERVERETAGTISNVQFGKESSSDLSYIRQFTQEEKHLQPNKELASATQSRELDQPPALDELDTVKKNKPKGRKKRNQAKS
;
A
#
# COMPACT_ATOMS: atom_id res chain seq x y z
N MET A 1 -57.21 -56.29 -31.65
CA MET A 1 -58.09 -56.03 -30.50
C MET A 1 -57.26 -55.34 -29.43
N GLU A 2 -57.63 -54.11 -29.16
CA GLU A 2 -56.85 -53.06 -28.51
C GLU A 2 -56.50 -53.36 -27.05
N ARG A 3 -55.24 -53.10 -26.69
CA ARG A 3 -54.83 -52.86 -25.31
C ARG A 3 -54.86 -51.35 -25.06
N SER A 4 -55.82 -50.93 -24.25
CA SER A 4 -55.87 -49.59 -23.65
C SER A 4 -54.73 -49.45 -22.64
N THR A 5 -53.79 -48.57 -22.92
CA THR A 5 -52.79 -48.11 -21.94
C THR A 5 -52.94 -46.59 -21.86
N ILE A 6 -53.58 -46.14 -20.78
CA ILE A 6 -53.68 -44.73 -20.41
C ILE A 6 -52.31 -44.32 -19.88
N ALA A 7 -51.63 -43.45 -20.61
CA ALA A 7 -50.42 -42.80 -20.15
C ALA A 7 -50.79 -41.71 -19.13
N GLU A 8 -50.31 -41.87 -17.90
CA GLU A 8 -50.29 -40.82 -16.88
C GLU A 8 -49.38 -39.68 -17.35
N GLU A 9 -49.98 -38.57 -17.75
CA GLU A 9 -49.25 -37.32 -17.97
C GLU A 9 -49.01 -36.67 -16.59
N LYS A 10 -47.86 -36.99 -15.99
CA LYS A 10 -47.31 -36.27 -14.82
C LYS A 10 -46.89 -34.87 -15.25
N GLY A 11 -47.86 -33.96 -15.33
CA GLY A 11 -47.62 -32.53 -15.34
C GLY A 11 -47.16 -32.08 -13.95
N SER A 12 -45.86 -32.13 -13.67
CA SER A 12 -45.25 -31.34 -12.61
C SER A 12 -45.55 -29.87 -12.88
N LYS A 13 -46.60 -29.35 -12.26
CA LYS A 13 -46.84 -27.91 -12.18
C LYS A 13 -45.67 -27.30 -11.44
N ASN A 14 -44.79 -26.67 -12.22
CA ASN A 14 -43.75 -25.79 -11.75
C ASN A 14 -44.45 -24.60 -11.07
N ILE A 15 -44.65 -24.69 -9.75
CA ILE A 15 -45.22 -23.61 -8.94
C ILE A 15 -44.11 -22.57 -8.80
N ASN A 16 -44.00 -21.71 -9.80
CA ASN A 16 -43.39 -20.40 -9.59
C ASN A 16 -44.38 -19.65 -8.67
N PRO A 17 -44.03 -19.32 -7.41
CA PRO A 17 -44.96 -18.71 -6.50
C PRO A 17 -45.21 -17.28 -6.98
N ASP A 18 -46.35 -17.11 -7.63
CA ASP A 18 -46.83 -15.81 -8.02
C ASP A 18 -46.99 -14.98 -6.73
N LEU A 19 -46.22 -13.89 -6.61
CA LEU A 19 -46.27 -12.92 -5.50
C LEU A 19 -47.63 -12.18 -5.42
N THR A 20 -48.63 -12.64 -6.17
CA THR A 20 -49.96 -12.07 -6.33
C THR A 20 -50.97 -12.50 -5.26
N SER A 21 -50.77 -13.58 -4.51
CA SER A 21 -51.73 -13.93 -3.44
C SER A 21 -51.58 -12.97 -2.24
N ILE A 22 -52.69 -12.52 -1.68
CA ILE A 22 -52.68 -11.63 -0.50
C ILE A 22 -52.09 -12.35 0.72
N GLU A 23 -52.26 -13.66 0.79
CA GLU A 23 -51.72 -14.56 1.80
C GLU A 23 -50.19 -14.60 1.80
N MET A 24 -49.58 -14.81 0.62
CA MET A 24 -48.11 -14.82 0.48
C MET A 24 -47.53 -13.45 0.84
N ARG A 25 -48.23 -12.37 0.50
CA ARG A 25 -47.80 -11.01 0.85
C ARG A 25 -47.84 -10.74 2.35
N ARG A 26 -48.89 -11.20 3.05
CA ARG A 26 -48.96 -11.15 4.53
C ARG A 26 -47.82 -11.94 5.17
N TRP A 27 -47.55 -13.15 4.68
CA TRP A 27 -46.41 -13.97 5.10
C TRP A 27 -45.09 -13.22 4.93
N LEU A 28 -44.87 -12.61 3.76
CA LEU A 28 -43.65 -11.87 3.44
C LEU A 28 -43.45 -10.67 4.37
N VAL A 29 -44.46 -9.81 4.53
CA VAL A 29 -44.39 -8.60 5.36
C VAL A 29 -44.11 -8.94 6.83
N VAL A 30 -44.76 -9.96 7.37
CA VAL A 30 -44.49 -10.44 8.73
C VAL A 30 -43.06 -10.94 8.84
N GLY A 31 -42.57 -11.67 7.83
CA GLY A 31 -41.19 -12.12 7.75
C GLY A 31 -40.18 -10.99 7.78
N ILE A 32 -40.37 -9.97 6.95
CA ILE A 32 -39.46 -8.82 6.85
C ILE A 32 -39.37 -8.12 8.20
N PHE A 33 -40.49 -7.80 8.84
CA PHE A 33 -40.45 -7.15 10.14
C PHE A 33 -39.80 -8.05 11.20
N LEU A 34 -40.17 -9.33 11.25
CA LEU A 34 -39.60 -10.28 12.20
C LEU A 34 -38.07 -10.37 12.04
N HIS A 35 -37.58 -10.67 10.85
CA HIS A 35 -36.19 -11.00 10.60
C HIS A 35 -35.27 -9.79 10.42
N ASN A 36 -35.76 -8.69 9.86
CA ASN A 36 -34.92 -7.53 9.53
C ASN A 36 -35.02 -6.40 10.56
N VAL A 37 -36.04 -6.42 11.42
CA VAL A 37 -36.24 -5.36 12.43
C VAL A 37 -36.22 -5.93 13.84
N LEU A 38 -37.11 -6.88 14.14
CA LEU A 38 -37.31 -7.34 15.51
C LEU A 38 -36.16 -8.21 16.02
N ILE A 39 -35.83 -9.29 15.30
CA ILE A 39 -34.80 -10.25 15.74
C ILE A 39 -33.42 -9.60 15.90
N PRO A 40 -32.93 -8.75 14.99
CA PRO A 40 -31.65 -8.05 15.18
C PRO A 40 -31.64 -7.21 16.45
N SER A 41 -32.72 -6.48 16.72
CA SER A 41 -32.86 -5.65 17.94
C SER A 41 -32.88 -6.50 19.21
N VAL A 42 -33.52 -7.68 19.17
CA VAL A 42 -33.55 -8.61 20.31
C VAL A 42 -32.17 -9.24 20.54
N ARG A 43 -31.51 -9.66 19.45
CA ARG A 43 -30.18 -10.26 19.47
C ARG A 43 -29.15 -9.34 20.10
N GLU A 44 -29.17 -8.05 19.78
CA GLU A 44 -28.24 -7.07 20.37
C GLU A 44 -28.35 -7.04 21.91
N LYS A 45 -29.57 -7.09 22.45
CA LYS A 45 -29.79 -7.13 23.91
C LYS A 45 -29.37 -8.46 24.52
N ILE A 46 -29.67 -9.58 23.86
CA ILE A 46 -29.21 -10.90 24.32
C ILE A 46 -27.68 -10.93 24.40
N ASN A 47 -26.99 -10.38 23.40
CA ASN A 47 -25.52 -10.32 23.38
C ASN A 47 -24.95 -9.53 24.59
N LYS A 48 -25.67 -8.52 25.08
CA LYS A 48 -25.28 -7.75 26.28
C LYS A 48 -25.56 -8.51 27.59
N VAL A 49 -26.62 -9.33 27.64
CA VAL A 49 -27.06 -10.04 28.86
C VAL A 49 -26.32 -11.36 29.07
N MET A 50 -26.06 -12.11 28.01
CA MET A 50 -25.53 -13.47 28.07
C MET A 50 -24.15 -13.59 28.75
N PRO A 51 -23.18 -12.67 28.57
CA PRO A 51 -21.89 -12.77 29.24
C PRO A 51 -21.98 -12.75 30.77
N GLU A 52 -22.75 -11.82 31.34
CA GLU A 52 -22.94 -11.72 32.79
C GLU A 52 -23.78 -12.89 33.34
N TYR A 53 -24.78 -13.33 32.58
CA TYR A 53 -25.54 -14.52 32.94
C TYR A 53 -24.64 -15.76 32.96
N TYR A 54 -23.79 -15.95 31.96
CA TYR A 54 -22.81 -17.04 31.93
C TYR A 54 -21.88 -16.99 33.13
N LYS A 55 -21.30 -15.84 33.44
CA LYS A 55 -20.40 -15.66 34.58
C LYS A 55 -21.04 -16.13 35.89
N ARG A 56 -22.25 -15.63 36.20
CA ARG A 56 -22.99 -16.03 37.43
C ARG A 56 -23.30 -17.52 37.46
N MET A 57 -23.73 -18.08 36.33
CA MET A 57 -24.10 -19.49 36.26
C MET A 57 -22.88 -20.40 36.39
N SER A 58 -21.75 -20.01 35.80
CA SER A 58 -20.47 -20.70 35.94
C SER A 58 -19.96 -20.66 37.39
N GLU A 59 -20.06 -19.52 38.07
CA GLU A 59 -19.70 -19.42 39.50
C GLU A 59 -20.59 -20.32 40.37
N ARG A 60 -21.91 -20.33 40.11
CA ARG A 60 -22.89 -21.06 40.93
C ARG A 60 -22.86 -22.58 40.70
N TYR A 61 -22.65 -23.01 39.46
CA TYR A 61 -22.83 -24.41 39.05
C TYR A 61 -21.60 -25.04 38.44
N GLN A 62 -20.46 -24.33 38.41
CA GLN A 62 -19.19 -24.78 37.84
C GLN A 62 -19.38 -25.34 36.43
N LEU A 63 -20.13 -24.61 35.60
CA LEU A 63 -20.60 -25.08 34.28
C LEU A 63 -19.43 -25.53 33.38
N ASP A 64 -18.27 -24.91 33.51
CA ASP A 64 -17.04 -25.20 32.78
C ASP A 64 -16.37 -26.53 33.20
N ARG A 65 -16.79 -27.12 34.33
CA ARG A 65 -16.21 -28.34 34.93
C ARG A 65 -17.21 -29.50 35.03
N GLN A 66 -18.41 -29.34 34.49
CA GLN A 66 -19.43 -30.36 34.61
C GLN A 66 -19.04 -31.67 33.92
N THR A 67 -19.47 -32.77 34.54
CA THR A 67 -19.26 -34.15 34.09
C THR A 67 -20.61 -34.87 34.01
N PHE A 68 -20.66 -36.06 33.39
CA PHE A 68 -21.88 -36.85 33.27
C PHE A 68 -22.63 -37.04 34.60
N GLY A 69 -21.94 -37.26 35.72
CA GLY A 69 -22.59 -37.45 37.02
C GLY A 69 -23.00 -36.16 37.75
N GLN A 70 -22.54 -34.99 37.29
CA GLN A 70 -22.68 -33.72 38.03
C GLN A 70 -23.31 -32.59 37.20
N HIS A 71 -23.65 -32.87 35.94
CA HIS A 71 -24.26 -31.89 35.07
C HIS A 71 -25.63 -31.44 35.57
N LYS A 72 -26.02 -30.22 35.23
CA LYS A 72 -27.36 -29.72 35.56
C LYS A 72 -28.33 -30.09 34.47
N GLU A 73 -29.34 -30.89 34.78
CA GLU A 73 -30.44 -31.21 33.87
C GLU A 73 -31.35 -30.01 33.59
N ARG A 74 -31.38 -29.04 34.52
CA ARG A 74 -32.21 -27.84 34.42
C ARG A 74 -31.47 -26.59 34.86
N LEU A 75 -31.68 -25.49 34.14
CA LEU A 75 -31.28 -24.13 34.52
C LEU A 75 -32.52 -23.24 34.52
N GLY A 76 -32.76 -22.49 35.60
CA GLY A 76 -33.94 -21.63 35.72
C GLY A 76 -35.29 -22.34 35.57
N GLY A 77 -35.34 -23.63 35.95
CA GLY A 77 -36.50 -24.51 35.80
C GLY A 77 -36.68 -25.10 34.39
N VAL A 78 -35.88 -24.69 33.41
CA VAL A 78 -35.94 -25.15 32.01
C VAL A 78 -34.98 -26.31 31.82
N LYS A 79 -35.44 -27.39 31.16
CA LYS A 79 -34.58 -28.52 30.79
C LYS A 79 -33.53 -28.05 29.78
N VAL A 80 -32.27 -28.33 30.07
CA VAL A 80 -31.15 -27.99 29.17
C VAL A 80 -30.75 -29.18 28.31
N ASN A 81 -30.16 -28.88 27.15
CA ASN A 81 -29.78 -29.86 26.15
C ASN A 81 -28.27 -29.82 25.86
N TYR A 82 -27.51 -30.73 26.47
CA TYR A 82 -26.07 -30.85 26.24
C TYR A 82 -25.72 -31.44 24.87
N GLU A 83 -26.65 -32.10 24.17
CA GLU A 83 -26.45 -32.56 22.81
C GLU A 83 -26.14 -31.39 21.84
N SER A 84 -26.63 -30.19 22.18
CA SER A 84 -26.51 -28.97 21.38
C SER A 84 -25.14 -28.27 21.48
N ILE A 85 -24.22 -28.76 22.31
CA ILE A 85 -22.89 -28.17 22.52
C ILE A 85 -21.76 -29.18 22.27
N ASN A 86 -20.52 -28.68 22.13
CA ASN A 86 -19.30 -29.50 22.04
C ASN A 86 -19.34 -30.63 20.99
N ASN A 87 -20.15 -30.50 19.94
CA ASN A 87 -20.39 -31.54 18.92
C ASN A 87 -20.94 -32.86 19.50
N ASN A 88 -21.64 -32.80 20.63
CA ASN A 88 -22.22 -33.96 21.30
C ASN A 88 -23.27 -34.69 20.43
N LYS A 89 -23.95 -33.97 19.53
CA LYS A 89 -24.86 -34.53 18.53
C LYS A 89 -24.21 -35.53 17.56
N ASP A 90 -22.89 -35.42 17.35
CA ASP A 90 -22.15 -36.22 16.37
C ASP A 90 -21.54 -37.48 17.00
N ILE A 91 -21.84 -37.75 18.28
CA ILE A 91 -21.36 -38.94 18.98
C ILE A 91 -22.19 -40.15 18.59
N GLU A 92 -21.58 -41.04 17.82
CA GLU A 92 -22.16 -42.32 17.42
C GLU A 92 -21.77 -43.44 18.41
N CYS A 93 -22.56 -43.64 19.46
CA CYS A 93 -22.43 -44.80 20.34
C CYS A 93 -23.77 -45.22 20.95
N PRO A 94 -23.90 -46.42 21.55
CA PRO A 94 -25.17 -46.90 22.11
C PRO A 94 -25.76 -46.01 23.22
N ASN A 95 -24.90 -45.32 23.98
CA ASN A 95 -25.30 -44.40 25.06
C ASN A 95 -24.59 -43.04 24.91
N PRO A 96 -24.99 -42.20 23.93
CA PRO A 96 -24.30 -40.95 23.62
C PRO A 96 -24.19 -40.02 24.83
N SER A 97 -25.25 -39.96 25.66
CA SER A 97 -25.30 -39.09 26.82
C SER A 97 -24.19 -39.36 27.84
N SER A 98 -23.73 -40.61 28.01
CA SER A 98 -22.61 -40.92 28.90
C SER A 98 -21.24 -40.41 28.40
N GLN A 99 -21.15 -40.10 27.12
CA GLN A 99 -19.94 -39.68 26.42
C GLN A 99 -19.92 -38.18 26.12
N TYR A 100 -21.01 -37.46 26.37
CA TYR A 100 -21.09 -36.01 26.12
C TYR A 100 -20.02 -35.24 26.88
N ASP A 101 -19.43 -34.23 26.23
CA ASP A 101 -18.69 -33.17 26.90
C ASP A 101 -19.71 -32.20 27.51
N TYR A 102 -19.91 -32.31 28.82
CA TYR A 102 -20.87 -31.50 29.58
C TYR A 102 -20.36 -30.09 29.93
N ARG A 103 -19.11 -29.74 29.58
CA ARG A 103 -18.53 -28.45 29.94
C ARG A 103 -19.11 -27.32 29.09
N VAL A 104 -19.71 -26.33 29.73
CA VAL A 104 -20.17 -25.10 29.07
C VAL A 104 -19.03 -24.08 29.14
N LYS A 105 -18.39 -23.80 28.00
CA LYS A 105 -17.10 -23.08 27.97
C LYS A 105 -17.25 -21.56 27.84
N ASP A 106 -18.41 -21.09 27.39
CA ASP A 106 -18.62 -19.71 26.99
C ASP A 106 -20.14 -19.37 26.95
N PRO A 107 -20.50 -18.07 26.80
CA PRO A 107 -21.89 -17.64 26.75
C PRO A 107 -22.70 -18.22 25.57
N VAL A 108 -22.06 -18.50 24.44
CA VAL A 108 -22.70 -19.08 23.25
C VAL A 108 -23.06 -20.55 23.52
N SER A 109 -22.14 -21.31 24.10
CA SER A 109 -22.39 -22.67 24.59
C SER A 109 -23.54 -22.69 25.60
N LEU A 110 -23.61 -21.73 26.52
CA LEU A 110 -24.74 -21.61 27.45
C LEU A 110 -26.07 -21.34 26.73
N ALA A 111 -26.07 -20.45 25.72
CA ALA A 111 -27.28 -20.19 24.93
C ALA A 111 -27.79 -21.45 24.21
N LYS A 112 -26.88 -22.24 23.63
CA LYS A 112 -27.21 -23.48 22.89
C LYS A 112 -27.90 -24.54 23.76
N LEU A 113 -27.69 -24.52 25.08
CA LEU A 113 -28.38 -25.42 26.01
C LEU A 113 -29.90 -25.27 26.01
N PHE A 114 -30.45 -24.13 25.59
CA PHE A 114 -31.89 -23.86 25.60
C PHE A 114 -32.62 -24.27 24.31
N MET A 115 -31.96 -24.99 23.40
CA MET A 115 -32.52 -25.36 22.11
C MET A 115 -32.09 -26.73 21.62
N GLU A 116 -32.70 -27.16 20.51
CA GLU A 116 -32.38 -28.42 19.82
C GLU A 116 -31.10 -28.29 18.97
N PRO A 117 -30.38 -29.40 18.72
CA PRO A 117 -29.10 -29.35 18.00
C PRO A 117 -29.21 -28.73 16.59
N ARG A 118 -30.35 -28.89 15.92
CA ARG A 118 -30.59 -28.30 14.59
C ARG A 118 -30.58 -26.76 14.58
N MET A 119 -30.85 -26.12 15.72
CA MET A 119 -30.87 -24.66 15.90
C MET A 119 -29.53 -24.13 16.43
N ALA A 120 -28.70 -25.00 17.02
CA ALA A 120 -27.46 -24.65 17.72
C ALA A 120 -26.24 -24.48 16.79
N LYS A 121 -26.46 -23.99 15.56
CA LYS A 121 -25.43 -23.91 14.50
C LYS A 121 -24.59 -22.62 14.51
N PHE A 122 -24.99 -21.62 15.30
CA PHE A 122 -24.33 -20.32 15.38
C PHE A 122 -23.04 -20.36 16.20
N SER A 123 -22.07 -19.53 15.84
CA SER A 123 -20.79 -19.38 16.56
C SER A 123 -20.74 -18.14 17.45
N ALA A 124 -21.57 -17.14 17.17
CA ALA A 124 -21.69 -15.90 17.93
C ALA A 124 -23.15 -15.39 17.98
N PHE A 125 -23.40 -14.31 18.73
CA PHE A 125 -24.69 -13.61 18.75
C PHE A 125 -24.78 -12.58 17.62
N ASP A 126 -24.50 -13.01 16.39
CA ASP A 126 -24.50 -12.22 15.16
C ASP A 126 -25.55 -12.76 14.18
N ASP A 127 -25.39 -12.52 12.88
CA ASP A 127 -26.35 -12.94 11.86
C ASP A 127 -26.61 -14.46 11.79
N GLU A 128 -25.69 -15.29 12.27
CA GLU A 128 -25.90 -16.73 12.41
C GLU A 128 -26.91 -17.08 13.53
N PHE A 129 -27.09 -16.18 14.51
CA PHE A 129 -28.05 -16.34 15.60
C PHE A 129 -29.47 -16.00 15.13
N GLU A 130 -30.06 -16.92 14.39
CA GLU A 130 -31.36 -16.76 13.72
C GLU A 130 -32.54 -16.59 14.70
N ALA A 131 -33.71 -16.27 14.15
CA ALA A 131 -34.94 -16.04 14.90
C ALA A 131 -35.32 -17.20 15.82
N SER A 132 -35.15 -18.44 15.36
CA SER A 132 -35.48 -19.62 16.16
C SER A 132 -34.61 -19.71 17.42
N ALA A 133 -33.29 -19.54 17.27
CA ALA A 133 -32.32 -19.56 18.36
C ALA A 133 -32.51 -18.36 19.30
N THR A 134 -32.72 -17.16 18.73
CA THR A 134 -33.01 -15.93 19.46
C THR A 134 -34.20 -16.09 20.41
N LEU A 135 -35.32 -16.61 19.90
CA LEU A 135 -36.54 -16.80 20.69
C LEU A 135 -36.40 -17.93 21.71
N ALA A 136 -35.60 -18.97 21.43
CA ALA A 136 -35.33 -20.05 22.38
C ALA A 136 -34.56 -19.55 23.61
N VAL A 137 -33.50 -18.75 23.39
CA VAL A 137 -32.76 -18.11 24.49
C VAL A 137 -33.66 -17.17 25.29
N LEU A 138 -34.43 -16.32 24.60
CA LEU A 138 -35.33 -15.38 25.24
C LEU A 138 -36.44 -16.07 26.06
N ALA A 139 -36.83 -17.29 25.69
CA ALA A 139 -37.80 -18.10 26.42
C ALA A 139 -37.18 -18.95 27.55
N GLY A 140 -35.89 -19.28 27.45
CA GLY A 140 -35.20 -20.23 28.32
C GLY A 140 -34.45 -19.58 29.49
N VAL A 141 -33.80 -18.45 29.25
CA VAL A 141 -32.90 -17.80 30.22
C VAL A 141 -33.69 -17.10 31.32
N GLU A 142 -33.39 -17.43 32.58
CA GLU A 142 -34.13 -16.92 33.74
C GLU A 142 -33.94 -15.43 34.02
N GLU A 143 -32.87 -14.83 33.50
CA GLU A 143 -32.59 -13.40 33.57
C GLU A 143 -33.69 -12.56 32.93
N PHE A 144 -34.40 -13.13 31.95
CA PHE A 144 -35.54 -12.47 31.34
C PHE A 144 -36.80 -12.68 32.17
N GLU A 145 -37.56 -11.59 32.34
CA GLU A 145 -38.82 -11.60 33.06
C GLU A 145 -39.78 -12.70 32.55
N ARG A 146 -40.60 -13.25 33.45
CA ARG A 146 -41.52 -14.37 33.12
C ARG A 146 -42.48 -14.00 31.98
N ASN A 147 -42.95 -12.75 31.94
CA ASN A 147 -43.81 -12.22 30.88
C ASN A 147 -43.09 -12.22 29.50
N VAL A 148 -41.84 -11.76 29.43
CA VAL A 148 -41.00 -11.75 28.22
C VAL A 148 -40.79 -13.18 27.73
N ARG A 149 -40.40 -14.09 28.64
CA ARG A 149 -40.24 -15.52 28.32
C ARG A 149 -41.52 -16.13 27.75
N SER A 150 -42.68 -15.81 28.34
CA SER A 150 -43.97 -16.28 27.85
C SER A 150 -44.28 -15.75 26.46
N VAL A 151 -44.07 -14.46 26.23
CA VAL A 151 -44.32 -13.83 24.92
C VAL A 151 -43.36 -14.36 23.87
N ALA A 152 -42.11 -14.65 24.20
CA ALA A 152 -41.14 -15.28 23.29
C ALA A 152 -41.62 -16.66 22.82
N ARG A 153 -42.17 -17.49 23.72
CA ARG A 153 -42.79 -18.79 23.36
C ARG A 153 -43.99 -18.60 22.44
N SER A 154 -44.87 -17.65 22.76
CA SER A 154 -46.02 -17.32 21.91
C SER A 154 -45.59 -16.81 20.54
N LEU A 155 -44.60 -15.93 20.46
CA LEU A 155 -44.07 -15.41 19.20
C LEU A 155 -43.46 -16.53 18.35
N ASN A 156 -42.75 -17.45 18.99
CA ASN A 156 -42.20 -18.62 18.34
C ASN A 156 -43.30 -19.51 17.72
N ALA A 157 -44.33 -19.83 18.49
CA ALA A 157 -45.42 -20.72 18.06
C ALA A 157 -46.40 -20.06 17.08
N VAL A 158 -46.73 -18.79 17.29
CA VAL A 158 -47.75 -18.08 16.51
C VAL A 158 -47.16 -17.45 15.25
N VAL A 159 -45.91 -16.98 15.28
CA VAL A 159 -45.34 -16.19 14.18
C VAL A 159 -44.22 -16.94 13.48
N ARG A 160 -43.13 -17.24 14.19
CA ARG A 160 -41.91 -17.80 13.57
C ARG A 160 -42.15 -19.18 12.96
N VAL A 161 -42.78 -20.11 13.68
CA VAL A 161 -43.00 -21.48 13.19
C VAL A 161 -43.90 -21.49 11.94
N PRO A 162 -45.08 -20.85 11.93
CA PRO A 162 -45.88 -20.74 10.71
C PRO A 162 -45.18 -20.01 9.56
N TRP A 163 -44.30 -19.06 9.87
CA TRP A 163 -43.52 -18.35 8.86
C TRP A 163 -42.45 -19.25 8.22
N ALA A 164 -41.72 -20.03 9.01
CA ALA A 164 -40.68 -20.93 8.51
C ALA A 164 -41.23 -22.17 7.77
N HIS A 165 -42.51 -22.50 7.98
CA HIS A 165 -43.20 -23.61 7.31
C HIS A 165 -44.48 -23.08 6.63
N PRO A 166 -44.35 -22.37 5.50
CA PRO A 166 -45.44 -21.59 4.94
C PRO A 166 -46.54 -22.48 4.35
N ILE A 167 -47.69 -22.47 5.02
CA ILE A 167 -48.97 -22.91 4.45
C ILE A 167 -49.76 -21.65 4.13
N PHE A 168 -49.69 -21.15 2.89
CA PHE A 168 -50.16 -19.79 2.57
C PHE A 168 -51.61 -19.52 2.97
N CYS A 169 -52.53 -20.47 2.82
CA CYS A 169 -53.94 -20.28 3.19
C CYS A 169 -54.18 -19.93 4.68
N VAL A 170 -53.23 -20.15 5.58
CA VAL A 170 -53.36 -19.76 7.00
C VAL A 170 -53.09 -18.27 7.24
N TRP A 171 -52.48 -17.56 6.27
CA TRP A 171 -52.11 -16.15 6.34
C TRP A 171 -53.30 -15.23 6.03
N THR A 172 -54.37 -15.43 6.80
CA THR A 172 -55.57 -14.59 6.81
C THR A 172 -55.29 -13.21 7.40
N ASP A 173 -56.24 -12.29 7.24
CA ASP A 173 -56.17 -10.97 7.87
C ASP A 173 -56.03 -11.06 9.40
N LYS A 174 -56.83 -11.94 10.01
CA LYS A 174 -56.75 -12.22 11.44
C LYS A 174 -55.38 -12.74 11.84
N LYS A 175 -54.79 -13.66 11.06
CA LYS A 175 -53.44 -14.18 11.32
C LYS A 175 -52.39 -13.07 11.26
N TYR A 176 -52.49 -12.19 10.26
CA TYR A 176 -51.61 -11.05 10.09
C TYR A 176 -51.66 -10.10 11.30
N GLU A 177 -52.87 -9.73 11.74
CA GLU A 177 -53.09 -8.93 12.93
C GLU A 177 -52.56 -9.59 14.21
N ASP A 178 -52.81 -10.88 14.39
CA ASP A 178 -52.32 -11.66 15.53
C ASP A 178 -50.78 -11.70 15.57
N CYS A 179 -50.12 -11.81 14.42
CA CYS A 179 -48.67 -11.76 14.32
C CYS A 179 -48.13 -10.40 14.78
N PHE A 180 -48.65 -9.30 14.25
CA PHE A 180 -48.20 -7.95 14.62
C PHE A 180 -48.52 -7.62 16.09
N ARG A 181 -49.68 -8.07 16.60
CA ARG A 181 -50.03 -7.94 18.02
C ARG A 181 -49.04 -8.68 18.92
N THR A 182 -48.66 -9.90 18.55
CA THR A 182 -47.70 -10.70 19.32
C THR A 182 -46.30 -10.08 19.30
N MET A 183 -45.85 -9.60 18.14
CA MET A 183 -44.58 -8.89 17.99
C MET A 183 -44.57 -7.57 18.79
N LYS A 184 -45.66 -6.79 18.72
CA LYS A 184 -45.82 -5.54 19.49
C LYS A 184 -45.75 -5.80 20.99
N LEU A 185 -46.40 -6.86 21.46
CA LEU A 185 -46.36 -7.24 22.87
C LEU A 185 -44.93 -7.58 23.32
N LEU A 186 -44.14 -8.27 22.48
CA LEU A 186 -42.74 -8.52 22.80
C LEU A 186 -41.96 -7.22 22.91
N VAL A 187 -42.13 -6.32 21.93
CA VAL A 187 -41.46 -5.02 21.92
C VAL A 187 -41.78 -4.22 23.19
N GLN A 188 -43.04 -4.24 23.62
CA GLN A 188 -43.48 -3.53 24.82
C GLN A 188 -42.99 -4.11 26.14
N LYS A 189 -42.73 -5.42 26.20
CA LYS A 189 -42.27 -6.08 27.42
C LYS A 189 -40.74 -6.17 27.52
N PHE A 190 -40.05 -6.21 26.39
CA PHE A 190 -38.61 -6.47 26.36
C PHE A 190 -37.75 -5.21 26.20
N PHE A 191 -38.26 -4.15 25.57
CA PHE A 191 -37.50 -2.94 25.31
C PHE A 191 -37.85 -1.80 26.27
N GLN A 192 -36.86 -0.96 26.56
CA GLN A 192 -37.02 0.28 27.31
C GLN A 192 -37.56 1.39 26.40
N SER A 193 -38.09 2.47 26.97
CA SER A 193 -38.91 3.45 26.24
C SER A 193 -38.26 4.02 24.96
N GLU A 194 -36.96 4.30 24.94
CA GLU A 194 -36.30 4.86 23.75
C GLU A 194 -36.16 3.83 22.61
N ASP A 195 -35.54 2.67 22.87
CA ASP A 195 -35.43 1.58 21.91
C ASP A 195 -36.82 1.12 21.40
N GLN A 196 -37.78 1.07 22.32
CA GLN A 196 -39.15 0.64 22.08
C GLN A 196 -39.84 1.54 21.05
N LYS A 197 -39.71 2.87 21.17
CA LYS A 197 -40.34 3.83 20.25
C LYS A 197 -39.89 3.58 18.81
N GLY A 198 -38.59 3.45 18.58
CA GLY A 198 -38.04 3.22 17.23
C GLY A 198 -38.57 1.94 16.59
N ILE A 199 -38.64 0.85 17.35
CA ILE A 199 -39.14 -0.43 16.85
C ILE A 199 -40.66 -0.38 16.64
N LEU A 200 -41.42 0.26 17.52
CA LEU A 200 -42.88 0.40 17.37
C LEU A 200 -43.27 1.26 16.16
N VAL A 201 -42.52 2.32 15.85
CA VAL A 201 -42.73 3.11 14.62
C VAL A 201 -42.53 2.23 13.38
N LYS A 202 -41.43 1.45 13.34
CA LYS A 202 -41.19 0.50 12.25
C LYS A 202 -42.27 -0.59 12.19
N LEU A 203 -42.79 -1.03 13.34
CA LEU A 203 -43.85 -2.03 13.43
C LEU A 203 -45.13 -1.52 12.78
N GLU A 204 -45.59 -0.33 13.16
CA GLU A 204 -46.81 0.26 12.58
C GLU A 204 -46.62 0.60 11.09
N PHE A 205 -45.41 1.01 10.69
CA PHE A 205 -45.08 1.18 9.26
C PHE A 205 -45.22 -0.12 8.48
N TRP A 206 -44.58 -1.21 8.92
CA TRP A 206 -44.66 -2.50 8.21
C TRP A 206 -46.06 -3.10 8.27
N LYS A 207 -46.80 -2.89 9.36
CA LYS A 207 -48.19 -3.32 9.49
C LYS A 207 -49.13 -2.61 8.50
N THR A 208 -48.96 -1.29 8.32
CA THR A 208 -49.91 -0.47 7.53
C THR A 208 -49.49 -0.30 6.08
N GLN A 209 -48.19 -0.10 5.82
CA GLN A 209 -47.64 0.15 4.49
C GLN A 209 -46.96 -1.08 3.90
N GLY A 210 -46.55 -2.06 4.72
CA GLY A 210 -45.82 -3.24 4.23
C GLY A 210 -46.59 -4.02 3.17
N LEU A 211 -47.92 -4.17 3.34
CA LEU A 211 -48.74 -4.80 2.31
C LEU A 211 -48.70 -3.99 1.01
N LYS A 212 -48.78 -2.65 1.03
CA LYS A 212 -48.72 -1.82 -0.18
C LYS A 212 -47.39 -1.92 -0.91
N ILE A 213 -46.29 -1.96 -0.15
CA ILE A 213 -44.93 -2.16 -0.67
C ILE A 213 -44.81 -3.54 -1.32
N CYS A 214 -45.31 -4.58 -0.66
CA CYS A 214 -45.30 -5.95 -1.16
C CYS A 214 -46.43 -6.26 -2.16
N LEU A 215 -47.41 -5.37 -2.33
CA LEU A 215 -48.55 -5.51 -3.26
C LEU A 215 -48.12 -5.27 -4.71
N GLY A 216 -46.90 -4.78 -4.96
CA GLY A 216 -46.51 -4.38 -6.30
C GLY A 216 -47.50 -3.36 -6.83
N ASN A 217 -47.91 -2.38 -6.00
CA ASN A 217 -48.36 -1.14 -6.62
C ASN A 217 -47.21 -0.72 -7.55
N PRO A 218 -47.46 -0.40 -8.83
CA PRO A 218 -46.45 0.28 -9.62
C PRO A 218 -45.90 1.40 -8.74
N LEU A 219 -44.58 1.63 -8.76
CA LEU A 219 -44.00 2.80 -8.10
C LEU A 219 -44.97 3.95 -8.37
N ASP A 220 -45.56 4.52 -7.31
CA ASP A 220 -46.51 5.62 -7.46
C ASP A 220 -45.89 6.60 -8.46
N ASP A 221 -46.64 7.03 -9.47
CA ASP A 221 -46.11 7.84 -10.57
C ASP A 221 -45.31 9.02 -10.02
N VAL A 222 -45.70 9.54 -8.85
CA VAL A 222 -44.96 10.54 -8.09
C VAL A 222 -43.55 10.07 -7.70
N LEU A 223 -43.42 8.89 -7.10
CA LEU A 223 -42.14 8.31 -6.69
C LEU A 223 -41.27 7.91 -7.88
N TYR A 224 -41.88 7.33 -8.93
CA TYR A 224 -41.17 7.00 -10.18
C TYR A 224 -40.64 8.26 -10.87
N ASN A 225 -41.47 9.30 -10.96
CA ASN A 225 -41.07 10.57 -11.57
C ASN A 225 -40.02 11.30 -10.72
N ASN A 226 -40.08 11.22 -9.40
CA ASN A 226 -39.04 11.78 -8.53
C ASN A 226 -37.71 11.04 -8.69
N LEU A 227 -37.74 9.71 -8.68
CA LEU A 227 -36.54 8.90 -8.90
C LEU A 227 -35.96 9.13 -10.30
N ARG A 228 -36.81 9.19 -11.34
CA ARG A 228 -36.39 9.53 -12.70
C ARG A 228 -35.71 10.91 -12.73
N LYS A 229 -36.33 11.94 -12.14
CA LYS A 229 -35.77 13.29 -12.09
C LYS A 229 -34.43 13.34 -11.36
N GLU A 230 -34.28 12.63 -10.24
CA GLU A 230 -33.01 12.58 -9.52
C GLU A 230 -31.93 11.85 -10.34
N VAL A 231 -32.28 10.75 -11.00
CA VAL A 231 -31.35 10.02 -11.89
C VAL A 231 -30.97 10.87 -13.10
N GLU A 232 -31.91 11.58 -13.72
CA GLU A 232 -31.65 12.53 -14.81
C GLU A 232 -30.75 13.69 -14.33
N ALA A 233 -31.03 14.27 -13.16
CA ALA A 233 -30.19 15.33 -12.58
C ALA A 233 -28.76 14.84 -12.28
N LEU A 234 -28.62 13.62 -11.76
CA LEU A 234 -27.31 12.98 -11.55
C LEU A 234 -26.60 12.73 -12.88
N TRP A 235 -27.33 12.30 -13.90
CA TRP A 235 -26.79 12.09 -15.25
C TRP A 235 -26.30 13.40 -15.89
N ASP A 236 -27.08 14.48 -15.76
CA ASP A 236 -26.71 15.81 -16.22
C ASP A 236 -25.48 16.34 -15.48
N MET A 237 -25.42 16.14 -14.15
CA MET A 237 -24.24 16.50 -13.36
C MET A 237 -23.00 15.69 -13.78
N LEU A 238 -23.14 14.40 -14.04
CA LEU A 238 -22.05 13.53 -14.51
C LEU A 238 -21.55 13.95 -15.89
N THR A 239 -22.47 14.28 -16.80
CA THR A 239 -22.18 14.73 -18.17
C THR A 239 -21.45 16.08 -18.12
N LYS A 240 -21.97 17.04 -17.34
CA LYS A 240 -21.33 18.34 -17.14
C LYS A 240 -19.95 18.20 -16.50
N TYR A 241 -19.80 17.30 -15.51
CA TYR A 241 -18.50 17.00 -14.91
C TYR A 241 -17.54 16.48 -16.00
N GLN A 242 -17.94 15.48 -16.77
CA GLN A 242 -17.13 14.90 -17.86
C GLN A 242 -16.71 15.96 -18.91
N GLU A 243 -17.61 16.86 -19.29
CA GLU A 243 -17.32 17.99 -20.18
C GLU A 243 -16.32 18.98 -19.55
N THR A 244 -16.51 19.36 -18.29
CA THR A 244 -15.59 20.28 -17.58
C THR A 244 -14.20 19.69 -17.42
N THR A 245 -14.08 18.43 -17.00
CA THR A 245 -12.78 17.76 -16.87
C THR A 245 -12.11 17.59 -18.23
N GLY A 246 -12.87 17.35 -19.30
CA GLY A 246 -12.36 17.30 -20.66
C GLY A 246 -11.82 18.65 -21.16
N VAL A 247 -12.53 19.74 -20.90
CA VAL A 247 -12.11 21.10 -21.26
C VAL A 247 -10.88 21.53 -20.45
N GLU A 248 -10.86 21.26 -19.14
CA GLU A 248 -9.72 21.56 -18.28
C GLU A 248 -8.48 20.76 -18.68
N THR A 249 -8.63 19.45 -18.94
CA THR A 249 -7.53 18.60 -19.42
C THR A 249 -6.98 19.14 -20.75
N LYS A 250 -7.86 19.54 -21.68
CA LYS A 250 -7.45 20.12 -22.97
C LYS A 250 -6.71 21.45 -22.79
N ARG A 251 -7.16 22.32 -21.89
CA ARG A 251 -6.47 23.59 -21.56
C ARG A 251 -5.10 23.34 -20.93
N ILE A 252 -5.00 22.38 -20.02
CA ILE A 252 -3.73 21.98 -19.39
C ILE A 252 -2.77 21.44 -20.45
N CYS A 253 -3.22 20.54 -21.32
CA CYS A 253 -2.41 20.03 -22.43
C CYS A 253 -1.92 21.14 -23.37
N GLN A 254 -2.80 22.08 -23.75
CA GLN A 254 -2.42 23.22 -24.59
C GLN A 254 -1.37 24.12 -23.91
N THR A 255 -1.52 24.36 -22.61
CA THR A 255 -0.56 25.16 -21.82
C THR A 255 0.79 24.46 -21.72
N LEU A 256 0.79 23.15 -21.44
CA LEU A 256 2.01 22.33 -21.42
C LEU A 256 2.68 22.28 -22.80
N ASP A 257 1.92 22.24 -23.89
CA ASP A 257 2.46 22.28 -25.26
C ASP A 257 3.08 23.62 -25.63
N LEU A 258 2.53 24.73 -25.12
CA LEU A 258 3.14 26.06 -25.27
C LEU A 258 4.44 26.14 -24.47
N PHE A 259 4.41 25.75 -23.19
CA PHE A 259 5.60 25.72 -22.35
C PHE A 259 6.71 24.84 -22.93
N ARG A 260 6.37 23.64 -23.43
CA ARG A 260 7.32 22.74 -24.11
C ARG A 260 8.00 23.42 -25.30
N ARG A 261 7.25 24.18 -26.11
CA ARG A 261 7.80 24.90 -27.26
C ARG A 261 8.73 26.04 -26.84
N GLU A 262 8.34 26.83 -25.85
CA GLU A 262 9.17 27.92 -25.31
C GLU A 262 10.49 27.39 -24.73
N VAL A 263 10.43 26.31 -23.95
CA VAL A 263 11.63 25.64 -23.41
C VAL A 263 12.52 25.12 -24.53
N HIS A 264 11.95 24.49 -25.55
CA HIS A 264 12.71 23.99 -26.69
C HIS A 264 13.41 25.12 -27.47
N GLU A 265 12.72 26.23 -27.73
CA GLU A 265 13.28 27.40 -28.39
C GLU A 265 14.40 28.05 -27.56
N ALA A 266 14.22 28.14 -26.24
CA ALA A 266 15.26 28.62 -25.32
C ALA A 266 16.51 27.72 -25.37
N PHE A 267 16.34 26.40 -25.42
CA PHE A 267 17.46 25.46 -25.57
C PHE A 267 18.21 25.63 -26.89
N ILE A 268 17.49 25.84 -28.01
CA ILE A 268 18.13 26.12 -29.31
C ILE A 268 18.96 27.41 -29.21
N LYS A 269 18.37 28.51 -28.70
CA LYS A 269 19.08 29.79 -28.55
C LYS A 269 20.30 29.68 -27.64
N LEU A 270 20.22 28.90 -26.56
CA LEU A 270 21.35 28.65 -25.66
C LEU A 270 22.45 27.85 -26.36
N ARG A 271 22.09 26.82 -27.13
CA ARG A 271 23.04 26.02 -27.91
C ARG A 271 23.77 26.87 -28.95
N ASP A 272 23.04 27.73 -29.67
CA ASP A 272 23.64 28.61 -30.67
C ASP A 272 24.62 29.60 -30.01
N LYS A 273 24.21 30.21 -28.90
CA LYS A 273 25.09 31.09 -28.11
C LYS A 273 26.33 30.37 -27.59
N GLN A 274 26.18 29.14 -27.09
CA GLN A 274 27.30 28.32 -26.64
C GLN A 274 28.27 28.05 -27.80
N SER A 275 27.76 27.69 -28.97
CA SER A 275 28.60 27.44 -30.15
C SER A 275 29.34 28.70 -30.62
N CYS A 276 28.68 29.87 -30.61
CA CYS A 276 29.34 31.15 -30.90
C CYS A 276 30.44 31.49 -29.87
N LEU A 277 30.20 31.24 -28.59
CA LEU A 277 31.20 31.45 -27.53
C LEU A 277 32.40 30.53 -27.68
N GLU A 278 32.18 29.23 -27.95
CA GLU A 278 33.24 28.26 -28.20
C GLU A 278 34.09 28.66 -29.41
N GLN A 279 33.45 29.10 -30.50
CA GLN A 279 34.14 29.61 -31.68
C GLN A 279 34.96 30.87 -31.37
N GLY A 280 34.39 31.82 -30.62
CA GLY A 280 35.10 33.04 -30.20
C GLY A 280 36.32 32.75 -29.33
N CYS A 281 36.23 31.77 -28.42
CA CYS A 281 37.37 31.30 -27.63
C CYS A 281 38.49 30.73 -28.50
N LEU A 282 38.16 29.91 -29.51
CA LEU A 282 39.14 29.36 -30.45
C LEU A 282 39.83 30.45 -31.27
N GLU A 283 39.07 31.44 -31.74
CA GLU A 283 39.61 32.57 -32.51
C GLU A 283 40.54 33.44 -31.65
N MET A 284 40.16 33.70 -30.40
CA MET A 284 41.00 34.43 -29.45
C MET A 284 42.29 33.66 -29.14
N GLU A 285 42.20 32.35 -28.89
CA GLU A 285 43.37 31.49 -28.67
C GLU A 285 44.33 31.51 -29.87
N ARG A 286 43.78 31.43 -31.09
CA ARG A 286 44.55 31.54 -32.34
C ARG A 286 45.22 32.91 -32.45
N GLY A 287 44.47 33.99 -32.19
CA GLY A 287 44.98 35.36 -32.24
C GLY A 287 46.12 35.59 -31.24
N LEU A 288 46.00 35.09 -30.01
CA LEU A 288 47.06 35.12 -29.01
C LEU A 288 48.31 34.35 -29.46
N LYS A 289 48.14 33.15 -30.03
CA LYS A 289 49.27 32.35 -30.59
C LYS A 289 49.97 33.07 -31.73
N GLU A 290 49.22 33.70 -32.64
CA GLU A 290 49.77 34.46 -33.76
C GLU A 290 50.50 35.73 -33.29
N TYR A 291 49.93 36.46 -32.33
CA TYR A 291 50.57 37.63 -31.72
C TYR A 291 51.88 37.25 -31.03
N LEU A 292 51.86 36.21 -30.16
CA LEU A 292 53.05 35.75 -29.46
C LEU A 292 54.15 35.33 -30.45
N ARG A 293 53.78 34.62 -31.53
CA ARG A 293 54.71 34.23 -32.60
C ARG A 293 55.32 35.44 -33.29
N SER A 294 54.53 36.47 -33.60
CA SER A 294 55.01 37.69 -34.22
C SER A 294 55.99 38.44 -33.32
N GLU A 295 55.67 38.60 -32.04
CA GLU A 295 56.56 39.26 -31.07
C GLU A 295 57.85 38.46 -30.86
N MET A 296 57.77 37.13 -30.76
CA MET A 296 58.97 36.28 -30.72
C MET A 296 59.85 36.47 -31.96
N GLN A 297 59.26 36.53 -33.15
CA GLN A 297 60.01 36.75 -34.39
C GLN A 297 60.67 38.14 -34.44
N LYS A 298 59.98 39.19 -33.96
CA LYS A 298 60.57 40.53 -33.85
C LYS A 298 61.71 40.57 -32.84
N PHE A 299 61.55 39.89 -31.70
CA PHE A 299 62.59 39.77 -30.70
C PHE A 299 63.82 39.05 -31.27
N GLU A 300 63.61 37.91 -31.96
CA GLU A 300 64.66 37.15 -32.63
C GLU A 300 65.44 38.03 -33.63
N GLN A 301 64.73 38.77 -34.49
CA GLN A 301 65.38 39.68 -35.45
C GLN A 301 66.17 40.83 -34.79
N ARG A 302 65.73 41.30 -33.61
CA ARG A 302 66.49 42.29 -32.84
C ARG A 302 67.71 41.65 -32.20
N PHE A 303 67.57 40.44 -31.68
CA PHE A 303 68.63 39.66 -31.09
C PHE A 303 69.73 39.36 -32.12
N SER A 304 69.39 38.84 -33.30
CA SER A 304 70.37 38.59 -34.37
C SER A 304 71.08 39.87 -34.83
N ARG A 305 70.38 41.01 -34.90
CA ARG A 305 71.00 42.31 -35.23
C ARG A 305 71.99 42.75 -34.14
N PHE A 306 71.64 42.55 -32.88
CA PHE A 306 72.52 42.83 -31.77
C PHE A 306 73.75 41.90 -31.79
N GLU A 307 73.56 40.60 -31.99
CA GLU A 307 74.65 39.63 -32.12
C GLU A 307 75.62 39.99 -33.25
N ASN A 308 75.10 40.34 -34.43
CA ASN A 308 75.94 40.77 -35.56
C ASN A 308 76.73 42.05 -35.22
N SER A 309 76.10 43.02 -34.56
CA SER A 309 76.78 44.24 -34.11
C SER A 309 77.88 43.97 -33.08
N VAL A 310 77.66 43.01 -32.17
CA VAL A 310 78.69 42.59 -31.21
C VAL A 310 79.84 41.89 -31.93
N HIS A 311 79.55 40.98 -32.87
CA HIS A 311 80.58 40.32 -33.68
C HIS A 311 81.44 41.32 -34.45
N GLU A 312 80.83 42.29 -35.15
CA GLU A 312 81.60 43.33 -35.86
C GLU A 312 82.49 44.16 -34.92
N ARG A 313 82.04 44.43 -33.70
CA ARG A 313 82.85 45.12 -32.70
C ARG A 313 84.00 44.27 -32.19
N ILE A 314 83.78 42.96 -31.99
CA ILE A 314 84.83 42.00 -31.62
C ILE A 314 85.86 41.93 -32.74
N ASP A 315 85.45 41.71 -33.99
CA ASP A 315 86.34 41.66 -35.16
C ASP A 315 87.16 42.96 -35.30
N GLY A 316 86.53 44.11 -35.08
CA GLY A 316 87.19 45.41 -35.11
C GLY A 316 88.19 45.61 -33.95
N LEU A 317 87.91 45.06 -32.77
CA LEU A 317 88.85 45.05 -31.65
C LEU A 317 90.01 44.09 -31.92
N ASP A 318 89.74 42.90 -32.45
CA ASP A 318 90.77 41.92 -32.82
C ASP A 318 91.72 42.49 -33.89
N GLY A 319 91.19 43.20 -34.88
CA GLY A 319 92.00 43.91 -35.86
C GLY A 319 92.86 45.04 -35.26
N LYS A 320 92.39 45.73 -34.22
CA LYS A 320 93.18 46.72 -33.48
C LYS A 320 94.23 46.07 -32.59
N ILE A 321 93.88 44.98 -31.92
CA ILE A 321 94.80 44.17 -31.12
C ILE A 321 95.93 43.66 -32.03
N ALA A 322 95.62 43.10 -33.19
CA ALA A 322 96.63 42.66 -34.16
C ALA A 322 97.61 43.78 -34.55
N LYS A 323 97.11 44.99 -34.87
CA LYS A 323 97.96 46.16 -35.18
C LYS A 323 98.80 46.63 -33.99
N LEU A 324 98.24 46.59 -32.78
CA LEU A 324 98.97 46.93 -31.56
C LEU A 324 100.04 45.89 -31.26
N SER A 325 99.75 44.60 -31.41
CA SER A 325 100.73 43.51 -31.28
C SER A 325 101.86 43.69 -32.28
N GLU A 326 101.57 43.97 -33.55
CA GLU A 326 102.61 44.24 -34.57
C GLU A 326 103.44 45.50 -34.25
N ARG A 327 102.82 46.53 -33.64
CA ARG A 327 103.54 47.73 -33.19
C ARG A 327 104.42 47.44 -31.98
N VAL A 328 103.92 46.69 -31.00
CA VAL A 328 104.70 46.21 -29.85
C VAL A 328 105.85 45.33 -30.33
N GLU A 329 105.64 44.46 -31.31
CA GLU A 329 106.72 43.66 -31.94
C GLU A 329 107.76 44.55 -32.62
N ARG A 330 107.36 45.60 -33.36
CA ARG A 330 108.32 46.56 -33.94
C ARG A 330 109.07 47.38 -32.90
N GLU A 331 108.40 47.83 -31.84
CA GLU A 331 109.01 48.60 -30.75
C GLU A 331 109.90 47.73 -29.86
N THR A 332 109.53 46.47 -29.61
CA THR A 332 110.38 45.48 -28.94
C THR A 332 111.54 45.05 -29.82
N ALA A 333 111.36 44.83 -31.13
CA ALA A 333 112.46 44.59 -32.06
C ALA A 333 113.42 45.79 -32.14
N GLY A 334 112.88 47.03 -32.10
CA GLY A 334 113.67 48.26 -32.02
C GLY A 334 114.41 48.43 -30.69
N THR A 335 113.85 47.94 -29.58
CA THR A 335 114.49 47.98 -28.25
C THR A 335 115.52 46.85 -28.08
N ILE A 336 115.26 45.67 -28.63
CA ILE A 336 116.18 44.52 -28.64
C ILE A 336 117.37 44.78 -29.58
N SER A 337 117.20 45.55 -30.65
CA SER A 337 118.31 45.98 -31.52
C SER A 337 119.27 47.00 -30.88
N ASN A 338 118.97 47.52 -29.68
CA ASN A 338 119.77 48.53 -28.99
C ASN A 338 120.35 48.09 -27.63
N VAL A 339 120.36 46.80 -27.31
CA VAL A 339 121.12 46.28 -26.17
C VAL A 339 121.96 45.08 -26.60
N GLN A 340 123.21 45.38 -26.94
CA GLN A 340 124.29 44.43 -27.04
C GLN A 340 124.83 44.17 -25.63
N PHE A 341 124.63 42.96 -25.09
CA PHE A 341 125.61 42.15 -24.36
C PHE A 341 124.95 41.08 -23.48
N GLY A 342 125.64 39.94 -23.38
CA GLY A 342 125.70 39.20 -22.12
C GLY A 342 124.95 37.88 -22.11
N LYS A 343 125.73 36.78 -22.08
CA LYS A 343 125.31 35.53 -21.45
C LYS A 343 124.77 35.83 -20.05
N GLU A 344 123.60 35.30 -19.70
CA GLU A 344 123.42 34.47 -18.50
C GLU A 344 121.99 33.89 -18.38
N SER A 345 122.01 32.70 -17.81
CA SER A 345 120.99 31.84 -17.21
C SER A 345 119.59 32.35 -16.80
N SER A 346 118.65 31.40 -16.92
CA SER A 346 117.65 31.00 -15.91
C SER A 346 116.30 31.71 -15.84
N SER A 347 115.26 30.86 -15.92
CA SER A 347 114.01 30.90 -15.15
C SER A 347 113.29 32.23 -14.99
N ASP A 348 112.21 32.41 -15.74
CA ASP A 348 110.86 32.63 -15.19
C ASP A 348 109.99 33.21 -16.29
N LEU A 349 108.93 32.48 -16.64
CA LEU A 349 107.59 33.00 -16.96
C LEU A 349 106.66 31.79 -17.17
N SER A 350 106.72 30.89 -16.18
CA SER A 350 105.85 29.74 -15.94
C SER A 350 104.46 30.13 -15.41
N TYR A 351 104.01 31.37 -15.62
CA TYR A 351 102.85 31.92 -14.89
C TYR A 351 101.60 32.26 -15.71
N ILE A 352 101.55 31.95 -17.00
CA ILE A 352 100.30 32.14 -17.79
C ILE A 352 99.90 30.80 -18.42
N ARG A 353 99.74 29.80 -17.55
CA ARG A 353 99.18 28.49 -17.87
C ARG A 353 98.18 28.06 -16.80
N GLN A 354 97.28 28.96 -16.44
CA GLN A 354 96.11 28.70 -15.61
C GLN A 354 95.02 29.66 -16.08
N PHE A 355 94.09 29.18 -16.89
CA PHE A 355 92.70 29.69 -17.04
C PHE A 355 91.91 28.98 -18.16
N THR A 356 92.40 27.87 -18.71
CA THR A 356 91.64 27.00 -19.61
C THR A 356 91.37 25.64 -18.97
N GLN A 357 90.64 25.63 -17.86
CA GLN A 357 90.08 24.39 -17.31
C GLN A 357 88.91 24.66 -16.34
N GLU A 358 87.81 25.20 -16.85
CA GLU A 358 86.49 25.09 -16.19
C GLU A 358 85.33 25.21 -17.20
N GLU A 359 85.49 24.57 -18.37
CA GLU A 359 84.35 24.14 -19.19
C GLU A 359 84.30 22.62 -19.14
N LYS A 360 83.31 22.10 -18.42
CA LYS A 360 82.60 20.82 -18.64
C LYS A 360 82.04 20.33 -17.30
N HIS A 361 80.87 20.83 -16.91
CA HIS A 361 79.84 20.06 -16.20
C HIS A 361 78.62 20.97 -16.04
N LEU A 362 77.69 20.93 -17.00
CA LEU A 362 76.23 20.93 -16.75
C LEU A 362 75.44 20.82 -18.07
N GLN A 363 74.84 19.65 -18.28
CA GLN A 363 73.66 19.43 -19.14
C GLN A 363 72.85 18.30 -18.50
N PRO A 364 71.57 18.09 -18.84
CA PRO A 364 70.46 19.03 -18.91
C PRO A 364 69.27 18.52 -18.07
N ASN A 365 68.50 19.41 -17.43
CA ASN A 365 67.35 18.98 -16.63
C ASN A 365 66.15 18.68 -17.55
N LYS A 366 65.77 17.39 -17.63
CA LYS A 366 64.54 16.89 -18.25
C LYS A 366 63.46 16.82 -17.16
N GLU A 367 62.39 17.59 -17.30
CA GLU A 367 61.07 17.19 -16.81
C GLU A 367 60.00 17.94 -17.60
N LEU A 368 59.52 17.28 -18.65
CA LEU A 368 58.34 17.62 -19.44
C LEU A 368 57.47 16.36 -19.49
N ALA A 369 56.55 16.23 -18.54
CA ALA A 369 55.38 15.33 -18.54
C ALA A 369 54.54 15.76 -17.33
N SER A 370 53.24 15.98 -17.37
CA SER A 370 52.22 15.71 -18.36
C SER A 370 50.99 16.55 -17.98
N ALA A 371 50.55 17.41 -18.88
CA ALA A 371 49.21 17.96 -18.89
C ALA A 371 48.66 17.75 -20.31
N THR A 372 47.34 17.71 -20.45
CA THR A 372 46.55 17.25 -21.61
C THR A 372 46.44 15.71 -21.66
N GLN A 373 45.27 15.08 -21.74
CA GLN A 373 44.15 15.41 -22.60
C GLN A 373 42.91 14.54 -22.26
N SER A 374 41.72 15.17 -22.19
CA SER A 374 40.41 14.73 -22.73
C SER A 374 39.82 13.35 -22.35
N ARG A 375 38.53 13.03 -22.47
CA ARG A 375 37.21 13.67 -22.67
C ARG A 375 36.30 12.46 -22.96
N GLU A 376 35.01 12.52 -22.57
CA GLU A 376 33.92 11.61 -23.01
C GLU A 376 33.98 10.16 -22.45
N LEU A 377 32.90 9.48 -22.03
CA LEU A 377 31.52 9.42 -22.53
C LEU A 377 30.55 8.90 -21.45
N ASP A 378 29.27 9.16 -21.71
CA ASP A 378 28.05 8.80 -21.00
C ASP A 378 27.82 7.31 -20.67
N GLN A 379 27.23 7.14 -19.48
CA GLN A 379 26.13 6.23 -19.08
C GLN A 379 26.29 4.68 -19.08
N PRO A 380 25.52 4.00 -18.20
CA PRO A 380 25.93 2.75 -17.54
C PRO A 380 25.38 1.49 -18.24
N PRO A 381 25.98 0.31 -18.02
CA PRO A 381 25.33 -0.94 -18.37
C PRO A 381 24.41 -1.43 -17.26
N ALA A 382 23.26 -1.92 -17.70
CA ALA A 382 22.27 -2.65 -16.93
C ALA A 382 22.71 -4.10 -16.66
N LEU A 383 22.08 -4.70 -15.63
CA LEU A 383 21.78 -6.14 -15.44
C LEU A 383 22.96 -7.13 -15.51
N ASP A 384 23.26 -7.87 -14.44
CA ASP A 384 22.57 -9.12 -14.09
C ASP A 384 23.24 -9.84 -12.91
N GLU A 385 22.45 -10.69 -12.27
CA GLU A 385 22.82 -11.94 -11.56
C GLU A 385 23.96 -11.91 -10.51
N LEU A 386 23.63 -12.25 -9.26
CA LEU A 386 23.87 -13.63 -8.81
C LEU A 386 23.33 -13.88 -7.40
N ASP A 387 22.82 -15.09 -7.33
CA ASP A 387 22.15 -15.77 -6.27
C ASP A 387 23.11 -16.26 -5.18
N THR A 388 22.54 -16.81 -4.11
CA THR A 388 23.14 -17.70 -3.08
C THR A 388 23.80 -17.07 -1.85
N VAL A 389 23.12 -17.21 -0.69
CA VAL A 389 23.72 -17.87 0.49
C VAL A 389 22.64 -18.67 1.25
N LYS A 390 22.68 -20.00 1.08
CA LYS A 390 22.27 -20.97 2.11
C LYS A 390 23.32 -20.95 3.23
N LYS A 391 22.91 -21.07 4.51
CA LYS A 391 23.51 -22.00 5.50
C LYS A 391 22.80 -22.01 6.87
N ASN A 392 22.26 -23.19 7.18
CA ASN A 392 22.46 -23.98 8.41
C ASN A 392 21.99 -23.48 9.80
N LYS A 393 20.86 -24.07 10.28
CA LYS A 393 20.72 -25.10 11.37
C LYS A 393 21.93 -25.34 12.33
N PRO A 394 21.80 -26.10 13.46
CA PRO A 394 20.76 -26.23 14.52
C PRO A 394 21.36 -26.46 15.95
N LYS A 395 20.54 -26.98 16.90
CA LYS A 395 20.83 -27.66 18.21
C LYS A 395 20.70 -26.75 19.45
N GLY A 396 20.14 -27.20 20.59
CA GLY A 396 19.70 -28.54 20.98
C GLY A 396 19.08 -28.60 22.40
N ARG A 397 18.61 -29.81 22.71
CA ARG A 397 18.04 -30.36 23.97
C ARG A 397 18.68 -29.90 25.30
N LYS A 398 17.87 -29.90 26.38
CA LYS A 398 18.16 -30.71 27.60
C LYS A 398 16.91 -30.99 28.46
N LYS A 399 16.86 -32.23 28.98
CA LYS A 399 15.90 -32.85 29.91
C LYS A 399 16.21 -32.52 31.38
N ARG A 400 15.20 -32.59 32.26
CA ARG A 400 15.14 -33.32 33.56
C ARG A 400 13.77 -33.02 34.23
N ASN A 401 12.85 -33.94 34.53
CA ASN A 401 12.78 -35.13 35.41
C ASN A 401 12.39 -34.87 36.88
N GLN A 402 11.47 -35.73 37.36
CA GLN A 402 11.09 -36.15 38.73
C GLN A 402 10.08 -35.29 39.51
N ALA A 403 9.22 -35.82 40.40
CA ALA A 403 8.66 -37.15 40.74
C ALA A 403 7.74 -36.98 41.99
N LYS A 404 7.01 -38.06 42.34
CA LYS A 404 6.28 -38.36 43.61
C LYS A 404 4.81 -37.88 43.62
N SER A 405 3.83 -38.65 44.10
CA SER A 405 3.80 -39.95 44.81
C SER A 405 2.53 -40.72 44.46
#